data_AF-A0AAW5SA91-F1
#
_entry.id   AF-A0AAW5SA91-F1
#
_cell.length_a   1.000
_cell.length_b   1.000
_cell.length_c   1.000
_cell.angle_alpha   90.00
_cell.angle_beta   90.00
_cell.angle_gamma   90.00
#
_symmetry.space_group_name_H-M   'P 1'
#
loop_
_entity.id
_entity.type
_entity.pdbx_description
1 polymer ?
#
loop_
_entity_poly.entity_id
_entity_poly.type
_entity_poly.pdbx_seq_one_letter_code
_entity_poly.pdbx_strand_id
1 'polypeptide(L)'
;MTTQQATAQQAEQVADALMEAFNAQRFGFERPTVKVDDWEQGRTVLIWTDGPYGWSYTFPFGGYVGNYNVPSVQLPTGVWTEAYNDSVMSVWYDDDH
;
A
#
# COMPACT_ATOMS: atom_id res chain seq x y z
N MET A 1 20.40 9.66 4.76
CA MET A 1 19.20 9.16 4.06
C MET A 1 18.06 10.05 4.48
N THR A 2 17.45 10.74 3.51
CA THR A 2 16.36 11.68 3.78
C THR A 2 15.11 11.06 3.18
N THR A 3 14.37 10.28 3.99
CA THR A 3 13.11 9.69 3.54
C THR A 3 12.16 10.79 3.11
N GLN A 4 11.68 10.75 1.86
CA GLN A 4 10.70 11.68 1.33
C GLN A 4 9.33 11.03 1.24
N GLN A 5 8.29 11.86 1.25
CA GLN A 5 6.94 11.40 0.93
C GLN A 5 6.89 10.94 -0.52
N ALA A 6 6.27 9.79 -0.78
CA ALA A 6 5.96 9.41 -2.14
C ALA A 6 4.99 10.41 -2.77
N THR A 7 5.12 10.65 -4.06
CA THR A 7 4.14 11.43 -4.82
C THR A 7 2.81 10.66 -4.90
N ALA A 8 1.71 11.38 -5.15
CA ALA A 8 0.41 10.76 -5.39
C ALA A 8 0.47 9.74 -6.55
N GLN A 9 1.24 10.01 -7.60
CA GLN A 9 1.42 9.09 -8.73
C GLN A 9 2.12 7.79 -8.31
N GLN A 10 3.18 7.87 -7.50
CA GLN A 10 3.85 6.66 -6.98
C GLN A 10 2.92 5.87 -6.07
N ALA A 11 2.14 6.52 -5.21
CA ALA A 11 1.16 5.86 -4.37
C ALA A 11 0.03 5.20 -5.18
N GLU A 12 -0.40 5.80 -6.30
CA GLU A 12 -1.35 5.16 -7.22
C GLU A 12 -0.79 3.90 -7.86
N GLN A 13 0.51 3.87 -8.21
CA GLN A 13 1.16 2.65 -8.70
C GLN A 13 1.19 1.55 -7.64
N VAL A 14 1.42 1.91 -6.37
CA VAL A 14 1.33 0.97 -5.25
C VAL A 14 -0.11 0.46 -5.08
N ALA A 15 -1.11 1.32 -5.25
CA ALA A 15 -2.52 0.95 -5.19
C ALA A 15 -2.91 -0.02 -6.31
N ASP A 16 -2.44 0.20 -7.55
CA ASP A 16 -2.60 -0.74 -8.66
C ASP A 16 -2.01 -2.11 -8.32
N ALA A 17 -0.76 -2.12 -7.86
CA ALA A 17 -0.06 -3.35 -7.51
C ALA A 17 -0.73 -4.11 -6.36
N LEU A 18 -1.29 -3.39 -5.38
CA LEU A 18 -2.07 -3.97 -4.29
C LEU A 18 -3.36 -4.65 -4.81
N MET A 19 -4.09 -3.96 -5.70
CA MET A 19 -5.31 -4.51 -6.30
C MET A 19 -5.04 -5.77 -7.11
N GLU A 20 -3.93 -5.80 -7.85
CA GLU A 20 -3.50 -6.98 -8.61
C GLU A 20 -3.10 -8.13 -7.69
N ALA A 21 -2.29 -7.87 -6.65
CA ALA A 21 -1.82 -8.89 -5.71
C ALA A 21 -2.97 -9.60 -5.01
N PHE A 22 -3.96 -8.85 -4.55
CA PHE A 22 -5.15 -9.41 -3.92
C PHE A 22 -6.18 -9.96 -4.91
N ASN A 23 -5.97 -9.79 -6.21
CA ASN A 23 -6.97 -10.06 -7.25
C ASN A 23 -8.31 -9.41 -6.90
N ALA A 24 -8.25 -8.15 -6.45
CA ALA A 24 -9.32 -7.46 -5.75
C ALA A 24 -10.63 -7.40 -6.55
N GLN A 25 -10.53 -7.18 -7.87
CA GLN A 25 -11.70 -7.16 -8.76
C GLN A 25 -12.45 -8.49 -8.77
N ARG A 26 -11.74 -9.63 -8.71
CA ARG A 26 -12.35 -10.95 -8.66
C ARG A 26 -13.10 -11.18 -7.34
N PHE A 27 -12.62 -10.59 -6.25
CA PHE A 27 -13.24 -10.68 -4.94
C PHE A 27 -14.24 -9.56 -4.65
N GLY A 28 -14.44 -8.63 -5.58
CA GLY A 28 -15.40 -7.54 -5.47
C GLY A 28 -14.98 -6.44 -4.49
N PHE A 29 -13.69 -6.34 -4.17
CA PHE A 29 -13.18 -5.23 -3.35
C PHE A 29 -13.10 -3.95 -4.17
N GLU A 30 -13.52 -2.83 -3.57
CA GLU A 30 -13.27 -1.51 -4.13
C GLU A 30 -11.78 -1.16 -4.08
N ARG A 31 -11.35 -0.19 -4.87
CA ARG A 31 -9.94 0.23 -4.91
C ARG A 31 -9.55 0.96 -3.60
N PRO A 32 -8.33 0.76 -3.07
CA PRO A 32 -7.80 1.63 -2.02
C PRO A 32 -7.83 3.10 -2.45
N THR A 33 -8.10 4.00 -1.53
CA THR A 33 -8.01 5.44 -1.77
C THR A 33 -6.61 5.94 -1.44
N VAL A 34 -6.00 6.70 -2.35
CA VAL A 34 -4.75 7.43 -2.10
C VAL A 34 -5.07 8.82 -1.54
N LYS A 35 -4.46 9.19 -0.42
CA LYS A 35 -4.60 10.52 0.18
C LYS A 35 -3.28 11.01 0.76
N VAL A 36 -3.17 12.31 0.92
CA VAL A 36 -2.20 12.90 1.85
C VAL A 36 -2.90 12.96 3.21
N ASP A 37 -2.34 12.30 4.21
CA ASP A 37 -2.82 12.34 5.58
C ASP A 37 -2.39 13.64 6.25
N ASP A 38 -3.36 14.52 6.43
CA ASP A 38 -3.18 15.84 7.03
C ASP A 38 -2.91 15.76 8.55
N TRP A 39 -3.08 14.59 9.18
CA TRP A 39 -3.02 14.43 10.64
C TRP A 39 -1.60 14.14 11.14
N GLU A 40 -0.86 13.25 10.46
CA GLU A 40 0.52 12.93 10.82
C GLU A 40 1.51 13.29 9.70
N GLN A 41 2.01 14.53 9.75
CA GLN A 41 3.17 14.97 8.95
C GLN A 41 2.96 15.03 7.43
N GLY A 42 1.72 15.00 6.93
CA GLY A 42 1.44 15.10 5.50
C GLY A 42 1.87 13.84 4.74
N ARG A 43 1.64 12.66 5.33
CA ARG A 43 2.08 11.39 4.74
C ARG A 43 1.23 10.99 3.53
N THR A 44 1.83 10.50 2.47
CA THR A 44 1.05 9.87 1.40
C THR A 44 0.65 8.47 1.86
N VAL A 45 -0.65 8.18 1.90
CA VAL A 45 -1.21 6.94 2.43
C VAL A 45 -2.17 6.26 1.46
N LEU A 46 -2.21 4.93 1.52
CA LEU A 46 -3.27 4.10 0.97
C LEU A 46 -4.22 3.69 2.08
N ILE A 47 -5.51 3.92 1.88
CA ILE A 47 -6.58 3.53 2.78
C ILE A 47 -7.44 2.51 2.08
N TRP A 48 -7.55 1.31 2.65
CA TRP A 48 -8.38 0.24 2.12
C TRP A 48 -9.19 -0.41 3.24
N THR A 49 -10.32 0.21 3.56
CA THR A 49 -11.23 -0.25 4.61
C THR A 49 -12.06 -1.45 4.17
N ASP A 50 -12.39 -1.52 2.88
CA ASP A 50 -13.13 -2.65 2.31
C ASP A 50 -12.23 -3.84 1.96
N GLY A 51 -10.90 -3.64 1.98
CA GLY A 51 -9.93 -4.69 1.77
C GLY A 51 -9.86 -5.68 2.93
N PRO A 52 -9.17 -6.83 2.77
CA PRO A 52 -9.01 -7.81 3.83
C PRO A 52 -8.33 -7.21 5.07
N TYR A 53 -8.94 -7.35 6.25
CA TYR A 53 -8.39 -6.84 7.51
C TYR A 53 -6.96 -7.35 7.75
N GLY A 54 -6.01 -6.43 7.98
CA GLY A 54 -4.60 -6.73 8.19
C GLY A 54 -3.76 -6.82 6.91
N TRP A 55 -4.32 -6.47 5.74
CA TRP A 55 -3.60 -6.46 4.45
C TRP A 55 -2.32 -5.63 4.49
N SER A 56 -2.33 -4.53 5.24
CA SER A 56 -1.23 -3.57 5.33
C SER A 56 0.05 -4.15 5.91
N TYR A 57 -0.05 -5.20 6.73
CA TYR A 57 1.10 -5.89 7.31
C TYR A 57 1.67 -6.99 6.40
N THR A 58 0.92 -7.40 5.38
CA THR A 58 1.31 -8.48 4.46
C THR A 58 1.83 -7.95 3.15
N PHE A 59 1.19 -6.91 2.60
CA PHE A 59 1.69 -6.25 1.40
C PHE A 59 2.90 -5.36 1.75
N PRO A 60 3.97 -5.31 0.92
CA PRO A 60 4.15 -6.01 -0.36
C PRO A 60 4.86 -7.35 -0.20
N PHE A 61 5.20 -7.77 1.01
CA PHE A 61 6.03 -8.97 1.26
C PHE A 61 5.35 -10.28 0.86
N GLY A 62 4.01 -10.29 0.77
CA GLY A 62 3.22 -11.48 0.49
C GLY A 62 2.99 -12.33 1.74
N GLY A 63 2.14 -13.34 1.62
CA GLY A 63 1.74 -14.21 2.73
C GLY A 63 0.24 -14.48 2.72
N TYR A 64 -0.33 -14.71 3.91
CA TYR A 64 -1.75 -15.03 4.05
C TYR A 64 -2.47 -13.98 4.89
N VAL A 65 -3.58 -13.47 4.35
CA VAL A 65 -4.50 -12.59 5.07
C VAL A 65 -5.87 -13.27 5.09
N GLY A 66 -6.27 -13.82 6.23
CA GLY A 66 -7.47 -14.66 6.30
C GLY A 66 -7.40 -15.84 5.32
N ASN A 67 -8.28 -15.86 4.32
CA ASN A 67 -8.32 -16.89 3.26
C ASN A 67 -7.62 -16.47 1.95
N TYR A 68 -6.98 -15.30 1.93
CA TYR A 68 -6.31 -14.76 0.74
C TYR A 68 -4.83 -15.14 0.78
N ASN A 69 -4.35 -15.82 -0.26
CA ASN A 69 -2.91 -15.99 -0.51
C ASN A 69 -2.44 -14.82 -1.36
N VAL A 70 -1.62 -13.96 -0.78
CA VAL A 70 -1.14 -12.72 -1.38
C VAL A 70 0.30 -12.97 -1.87
N PRO A 71 0.58 -12.81 -3.17
CA PRO A 71 1.94 -12.91 -3.66
C PRO A 71 2.78 -11.74 -3.15
N SER A 72 4.09 -11.96 -3.03
CA SER A 72 5.03 -10.85 -2.84
C SER A 72 5.04 -9.97 -4.08
N VAL A 73 5.09 -8.66 -3.90
CA VAL A 73 5.12 -7.65 -4.95
C VAL A 73 6.43 -6.90 -4.90
N GLN A 74 7.03 -6.71 -6.07
CA GLN A 74 8.14 -5.78 -6.21
C GLN A 74 7.58 -4.37 -6.44
N LEU A 75 7.85 -3.46 -5.52
CA LEU A 75 7.47 -2.06 -5.65
C LEU A 75 8.40 -1.32 -6.63
N PRO A 76 7.99 -0.15 -7.16
CA PRO A 76 8.87 0.70 -7.95
C PRO A 76 10.16 1.03 -7.20
N THR A 77 11.27 1.21 -7.93
CA THR A 77 12.56 1.60 -7.34
C THR A 77 12.43 2.83 -6.46
N GLY A 78 13.08 2.80 -5.30
CA GLY A 78 13.00 3.87 -4.29
C GLY A 78 11.70 3.92 -3.49
N VAL A 79 10.64 3.20 -3.90
CA VAL A 79 9.36 3.17 -3.19
C VAL A 79 9.36 2.05 -2.15
N TRP A 80 8.98 2.39 -0.93
CA TRP A 80 8.72 1.42 0.12
C TRP A 80 7.50 1.82 0.92
N THR A 81 6.96 0.87 1.68
CA THR A 81 5.69 1.04 2.39
C THR A 81 5.81 0.64 3.85
N GLU A 82 5.03 1.29 4.70
CA GLU A 82 4.95 1.01 6.13
C GLU A 82 3.49 0.82 6.54
N ALA A 83 3.20 -0.27 7.25
CA ALA A 83 1.88 -0.47 7.83
C ALA A 83 1.62 0.58 8.91
N TYR A 84 0.53 1.34 8.78
CA TYR A 84 0.13 2.29 9.81
C TYR A 84 -0.89 1.67 10.77
N ASN A 85 -1.87 0.96 10.23
CA ASN A 85 -2.80 0.09 10.97
C ASN A 85 -3.37 -0.97 10.02
N ASP A 86 -4.33 -1.78 10.47
CA ASP A 86 -4.88 -2.91 9.69
C ASP A 86 -5.50 -2.55 8.32
N SER A 87 -5.81 -1.28 8.08
CA SER A 87 -6.48 -0.81 6.86
C SER A 87 -5.78 0.38 6.20
N VAL A 88 -4.64 0.83 6.73
CA VAL A 88 -3.92 2.02 6.25
C VAL A 88 -2.42 1.72 6.17
N MET A 89 -1.81 2.17 5.08
CA MET A 89 -0.39 2.02 4.80
C MET A 89 0.20 3.35 4.31
N SER A 90 1.35 3.74 4.86
CA SER A 90 2.13 4.86 4.35
C SER A 90 3.01 4.44 3.18
N VAL A 91 3.18 5.34 2.21
CA VAL A 91 4.07 5.16 1.06
C VAL A 91 5.16 6.21 1.08
N TRP A 92 6.40 5.74 0.99
CA TRP A 92 7.59 6.54 1.09
C TRP A 92 8.43 6.40 -0.18
N TYR A 93 9.28 7.40 -0.42
CA TYR A 93 10.24 7.39 -1.50
C TYR A 93 11.63 7.78 -1.00
N ASP A 94 12.66 7.08 -1.48
CA ASP A 94 14.06 7.45 -1.32
C ASP A 94 14.78 7.30 -2.66
N ASP A 95 15.48 8.35 -3.08
CA ASP A 95 16.20 8.42 -4.37
C ASP A 95 17.53 7.64 -4.34
N ASP A 96 17.97 7.21 -3.16
CA ASP A 96 19.26 6.53 -2.92
C ASP A 96 19.21 4.98 -3.09
N HIS A 97 18.11 4.39 -3.58
CA HIS A 97 17.92 2.92 -3.73
C HIS A 97 17.92 2.42 -5.18
#